data_AF-A0AA39R5H0-F1
#
_entry.id   AF-A0AA39R5H0-F1
#
_cell.length_a   1.000
_cell.length_b   1.000
_cell.length_c   1.000
_cell.angle_alpha   90.00
_cell.angle_beta   90.00
_cell.angle_gamma   90.00
#
_symmetry.space_group_name_H-M   'P 1'
#
loop_
_entity.id
_entity.type
_entity.pdbx_description
1 polymer ?
#
loop_
_entity_poly.entity_id
_entity_poly.type
_entity_poly.pdbx_seq_one_letter_code
_entity_poly.pdbx_strand_id
1 'polypeptide(L)'
;MKTFLFPLLLSLLLSCLVLADPDYNERLDLQPLTPASLLASFNFRSSAPLISYERQHFKYIPRSLGQILQHAKTRELHLRFTTGRWDDESWGARPWGGAKEGGTGVELWAWVEADSDAGSFARWVTLNNALSGLFCASLNFIDSTRTTRPRMTFEPSSIGFNASNEDLYLLHGTLPREVVCTENLTPFLKLLPCKGKAGIASLLDGHKLFDASWQSMAIDVRSVCPSDGSECSIEMEQTVDMVLDIERSKRPRDNPIPRPIPVEGLRCDESKSYLQEGACYPSDVSNGQSWTIAEIFGRPIQGSCLAEDSQGSPTDSVYIHVPNEREMYIYAGTETKHPSGTSRSFTLPKSEPFEMVLSHIGPQSFNNHSIPPLYASRSFTGHGQERGGVQTLLTNPSTTSPISFIYFETLPWFMKPYLHTLTAHLSSSSTPNPHLIKETFYRPALDRRRGTQLELLITIPAASTVILTYDFDKAILRYTEYPPDANRGFDVAPAVIRLLPPFGDAPEQGSQAPVYIRTSSLLLPLPTPDFSMPYNVIILTSTVMALAFGMIFNLLVRRFVGSDEVEGWDAAALKGRVRGRLMALRSRFMKGGKEKKL
;
A
#
# COMPACT_ATOMS: atom_id res chain seq x y z
N MET A 1 20.96 -68.24 -20.52
CA MET A 1 19.58 -67.77 -20.30
C MET A 1 19.51 -67.08 -18.95
N LYS A 2 19.08 -65.80 -18.95
CA LYS A 2 18.42 -65.05 -17.87
C LYS A 2 19.15 -65.02 -16.52
N THR A 3 19.77 -63.88 -16.15
CA THR A 3 19.83 -63.31 -14.76
C THR A 3 20.93 -62.24 -14.53
N PHE A 4 21.31 -61.41 -15.51
CA PHE A 4 22.25 -60.29 -15.21
C PHE A 4 21.90 -58.92 -15.84
N LEU A 5 20.73 -58.78 -16.49
CA LEU A 5 20.31 -57.52 -17.13
C LEU A 5 19.33 -56.67 -16.30
N PHE A 6 18.91 -57.14 -15.13
CA PHE A 6 17.88 -56.45 -14.33
C PHE A 6 18.37 -55.29 -13.42
N PRO A 7 19.62 -55.26 -12.90
CA PRO A 7 20.01 -54.16 -12.01
C PRO A 7 20.47 -52.90 -12.78
N LEU A 8 20.86 -53.04 -14.05
CA LEU A 8 21.31 -51.92 -14.88
C LEU A 8 20.12 -51.13 -15.48
N LEU A 9 18.96 -51.79 -15.66
CA LEU A 9 17.74 -51.13 -16.13
C LEU A 9 17.07 -50.31 -15.00
N LEU A 10 17.19 -50.75 -13.74
CA LEU A 10 16.62 -50.06 -12.59
C LEU A 10 17.42 -48.79 -12.20
N SER A 11 18.73 -48.77 -12.46
CA SER A 11 19.55 -47.57 -12.28
C SER A 11 19.39 -46.52 -13.39
N LEU A 12 18.96 -46.93 -14.60
CA LEU A 12 18.62 -46.01 -15.70
C LEU A 12 17.19 -45.46 -15.62
N LEU A 13 16.27 -46.16 -14.95
CA LEU A 13 14.89 -45.72 -14.71
C LEU A 13 14.76 -44.72 -13.54
N LEU A 14 15.81 -44.56 -12.72
CA LEU A 14 15.85 -43.55 -11.65
C LEU A 14 16.51 -42.22 -12.09
N SER A 15 17.03 -42.13 -13.32
CA SER A 15 17.72 -40.96 -13.85
C SER A 15 16.98 -40.39 -15.07
N CYS A 16 15.83 -39.77 -14.84
CA CYS A 16 15.26 -38.65 -15.63
C CYS A 16 13.80 -38.38 -15.21
N LEU A 17 13.59 -38.04 -13.94
CA LEU A 17 12.60 -37.03 -13.63
C LEU A 17 13.41 -35.75 -13.41
N VAL A 18 13.66 -35.02 -14.50
CA VAL A 18 14.07 -33.62 -14.39
C VAL A 18 12.82 -32.88 -13.92
N LEU A 19 12.53 -32.98 -12.62
CA LEU A 19 11.66 -32.02 -11.96
C LEU A 19 12.34 -30.67 -12.16
N ALA A 20 11.61 -29.70 -12.71
CA ALA A 20 12.06 -28.32 -12.73
C ALA A 20 12.43 -27.95 -11.29
N ASP A 21 13.72 -27.70 -11.06
CA ASP A 21 14.21 -27.38 -9.72
C ASP A 21 13.53 -26.07 -9.31
N PRO A 22 12.90 -25.99 -8.12
CA PRO A 22 12.44 -24.71 -7.60
C PRO A 22 13.59 -23.70 -7.67
N ASP A 23 13.31 -22.53 -8.26
CA ASP A 23 14.29 -21.49 -8.49
C ASP A 23 13.97 -20.28 -7.61
N TYR A 24 15.01 -19.60 -7.13
CA TYR A 24 14.90 -18.35 -6.40
C TYR A 24 15.93 -17.36 -6.94
N ASN A 25 15.44 -16.20 -7.37
CA ASN A 25 16.27 -15.14 -7.91
C ASN A 25 15.98 -13.81 -7.22
N GLU A 26 17.04 -13.04 -6.95
CA GLU A 26 16.98 -11.70 -6.40
C GLU A 26 17.62 -10.72 -7.38
N ARG A 27 16.92 -9.62 -7.67
CA ARG A 27 17.41 -8.56 -8.56
C ARG A 27 17.12 -7.19 -7.97
N LEU A 28 18.14 -6.33 -7.90
CA LEU A 28 18.05 -4.93 -7.51
C LEU A 28 18.46 -4.06 -8.68
N ASP A 29 17.55 -3.26 -9.20
CA ASP A 29 17.83 -2.24 -10.22
C ASP A 29 17.93 -0.86 -9.57
N LEU A 30 19.08 -0.21 -9.72
CA LEU A 30 19.34 1.15 -9.27
C LEU A 30 19.39 2.08 -10.48
N GLN A 31 18.54 3.11 -10.49
CA GLN A 31 18.47 4.08 -11.58
C GLN A 31 18.48 5.50 -11.01
N PRO A 32 19.57 6.26 -11.19
CA PRO A 32 19.55 7.69 -10.96
C PRO A 32 18.51 8.35 -11.87
N LEU A 33 17.57 9.09 -11.29
CA LEU A 33 16.51 9.79 -12.03
C LEU A 33 16.94 11.24 -12.20
N THR A 34 16.75 12.06 -11.17
CA THR A 34 17.26 13.44 -11.14
C THR A 34 18.60 13.49 -10.39
N PRO A 35 19.34 14.63 -10.39
CA PRO A 35 20.57 14.75 -9.61
C PRO A 35 20.40 14.49 -8.10
N ALA A 36 19.18 14.63 -7.59
CA ALA A 36 18.83 14.45 -6.18
C ALA A 36 18.02 13.16 -5.89
N SER A 37 17.55 12.43 -6.92
CA SER A 37 16.69 11.26 -6.72
C SER A 37 17.24 9.96 -7.34
N LEU A 38 17.02 8.86 -6.63
CA LEU A 38 17.43 7.51 -7.00
C LEU A 38 16.21 6.58 -6.95
N LEU A 39 15.90 5.92 -8.06
CA LEU A 39 14.98 4.79 -8.07
C LEU A 39 15.74 3.53 -7.65
N ALA A 40 15.18 2.81 -6.68
CA ALA A 40 15.60 1.47 -6.31
C ALA A 40 14.42 0.51 -6.50
N SER A 41 14.57 -0.45 -7.41
CA SER A 41 13.58 -1.47 -7.75
C SER A 41 14.09 -2.84 -7.33
N PHE A 42 13.49 -3.41 -6.29
CA PHE A 42 13.79 -4.74 -5.79
C PHE A 42 12.81 -5.74 -6.39
N ASN A 43 13.32 -6.85 -6.89
CA ASN A 43 12.55 -7.95 -7.47
C ASN A 43 13.01 -9.28 -6.86
N PHE A 44 12.08 -10.02 -6.29
CA PHE A 44 12.31 -11.35 -5.75
C PHE A 44 11.38 -12.32 -6.45
N ARG A 45 11.95 -13.29 -7.17
CA ARG A 45 11.18 -14.29 -7.92
C ARG A 45 11.43 -15.66 -7.31
N SER A 46 10.35 -16.36 -7.00
CA SER A 46 10.38 -17.73 -6.49
C SER A 46 9.46 -18.61 -7.33
N SER A 47 9.89 -19.81 -7.66
CA SER A 47 9.08 -20.78 -8.41
C SER A 47 9.06 -22.14 -7.74
N ALA A 48 7.99 -22.89 -7.96
CA ALA A 48 7.89 -24.28 -7.57
C ALA A 48 7.00 -25.07 -8.55
N PRO A 49 7.26 -26.36 -8.78
CA PRO A 49 6.34 -27.21 -9.53
C PRO A 49 4.94 -27.23 -8.90
N LEU A 50 3.89 -27.15 -9.73
CA LEU A 50 2.51 -27.08 -9.26
C LEU A 50 2.11 -28.32 -8.46
N ILE A 51 2.61 -29.51 -8.85
CA ILE A 51 2.39 -30.77 -8.13
C ILE A 51 2.92 -30.70 -6.69
N SER A 52 4.11 -30.11 -6.51
CA SER A 52 4.71 -29.92 -5.19
C SER A 52 3.86 -28.96 -4.35
N TYR A 53 3.40 -27.88 -4.95
CA TYR A 53 2.50 -26.92 -4.31
C TYR A 53 1.19 -27.59 -3.87
N GLU A 54 0.53 -28.34 -4.74
CA GLU A 54 -0.72 -29.07 -4.42
C GLU A 54 -0.54 -30.10 -3.30
N ARG A 55 0.62 -30.74 -3.23
CA ARG A 55 1.02 -31.65 -2.14
C ARG A 55 1.50 -30.94 -0.88
N GLN A 56 1.39 -29.61 -0.82
CA GLN A 56 1.80 -28.77 0.31
C GLN A 56 3.31 -28.84 0.62
N HIS A 57 4.13 -29.08 -0.40
CA HIS A 57 5.58 -29.00 -0.31
C HIS A 57 6.05 -27.57 -0.64
N PHE A 58 6.29 -26.79 0.41
CA PHE A 58 6.68 -25.39 0.34
C PHE A 58 8.19 -25.23 0.57
N LYS A 59 9.00 -25.10 -0.50
CA LYS A 59 10.45 -24.81 -0.41
C LYS A 59 10.70 -23.29 -0.39
N TYR A 60 10.47 -22.63 -1.53
CA TYR A 60 10.68 -21.18 -1.67
C TYR A 60 9.38 -20.37 -1.68
N ILE A 61 8.24 -20.99 -1.99
CA ILE A 61 6.94 -20.36 -1.80
C ILE A 61 6.55 -20.49 -0.32
N PRO A 62 6.24 -19.38 0.37
CA PRO A 62 5.92 -19.39 1.79
C PRO A 62 4.60 -20.11 2.05
N ARG A 63 4.65 -21.08 2.98
CA ARG A 63 3.48 -21.87 3.41
C ARG A 63 2.29 -21.00 3.83
N SER A 64 2.54 -19.90 4.53
CA SER A 64 1.48 -19.00 5.02
C SER A 64 0.62 -18.44 3.89
N LEU A 65 1.23 -18.01 2.79
CA LEU A 65 0.50 -17.50 1.62
C LEU A 65 -0.08 -18.65 0.80
N GLY A 66 0.70 -19.70 0.53
CA GLY A 66 0.24 -20.84 -0.27
C GLY A 66 -1.00 -21.53 0.29
N GLN A 67 -1.07 -21.71 1.62
CA GLN A 67 -2.26 -22.29 2.26
C GLN A 67 -3.49 -21.40 2.15
N ILE A 68 -3.33 -20.08 2.23
CA ILE A 68 -4.43 -19.11 2.06
C ILE A 68 -5.00 -19.22 0.64
N LEU A 69 -4.12 -19.22 -0.36
CA LEU A 69 -4.51 -19.31 -1.78
C LEU A 69 -5.21 -20.63 -2.09
N GLN A 70 -4.69 -21.76 -1.59
CA GLN A 70 -5.34 -23.07 -1.73
C GLN A 70 -6.73 -23.09 -1.08
N HIS A 71 -6.85 -22.57 0.14
CA HIS A 71 -8.13 -22.54 0.86
C HIS A 71 -9.18 -21.66 0.17
N ALA A 72 -8.76 -20.50 -0.35
CA ALA A 72 -9.63 -19.60 -1.10
C ALA A 72 -9.84 -20.01 -2.57
N LYS A 73 -9.23 -21.11 -3.04
CA LYS A 73 -9.16 -21.53 -4.45
C LYS A 73 -8.79 -20.38 -5.40
N THR A 74 -7.80 -19.60 -4.99
CA THR A 74 -7.28 -18.47 -5.76
C THR A 74 -6.17 -18.96 -6.67
N ARG A 75 -6.35 -18.80 -7.98
CA ARG A 75 -5.36 -19.20 -9.00
C ARG A 75 -4.32 -18.12 -9.24
N GLU A 76 -4.77 -16.88 -9.20
CA GLU A 76 -3.92 -15.71 -9.45
C GLU A 76 -4.26 -14.63 -8.42
N LEU A 77 -3.22 -14.05 -7.83
CA LEU A 77 -3.32 -13.03 -6.78
C LEU A 77 -2.38 -11.87 -7.12
N HIS A 78 -2.90 -10.65 -7.01
CA HIS A 78 -2.10 -9.43 -7.07
C HIS A 78 -2.48 -8.50 -5.95
N LEU A 79 -1.50 -8.18 -5.12
CA LEU A 79 -1.66 -7.27 -3.99
C LEU A 79 -0.66 -6.14 -4.14
N ARG A 80 -1.12 -4.92 -3.91
CA ARG A 80 -0.33 -3.68 -4.02
C ARG A 80 -0.51 -2.83 -2.79
N PHE A 81 0.59 -2.30 -2.27
CA PHE A 81 0.64 -1.28 -1.24
C PHE A 81 1.44 -0.11 -1.78
N THR A 82 0.81 1.03 -2.05
CA THR A 82 1.48 2.16 -2.70
C THR A 82 1.22 3.44 -1.93
N THR A 83 2.27 4.25 -1.76
CA THR A 83 2.17 5.59 -1.15
C THR A 83 2.96 6.62 -1.93
N GLY A 84 2.45 7.84 -1.97
CA GLY A 84 3.02 8.94 -2.75
C GLY A 84 2.45 8.99 -4.17
N ARG A 85 3.00 9.91 -4.97
CA ARG A 85 2.63 10.10 -6.38
C ARG A 85 3.89 9.95 -7.23
N TRP A 86 3.80 9.14 -8.28
CA TRP A 86 4.83 9.12 -9.32
C TRP A 86 4.82 10.45 -10.07
N ASP A 87 5.97 11.12 -10.11
CA ASP A 87 6.17 12.35 -10.89
C ASP A 87 6.64 11.97 -12.30
N ASP A 88 5.67 11.79 -13.19
CA ASP A 88 5.89 11.41 -14.59
C ASP A 88 6.56 12.50 -15.43
N GLU A 89 6.53 13.76 -14.98
CA GLU A 89 7.20 14.87 -15.66
C GLU A 89 8.71 14.87 -15.37
N SER A 90 9.11 14.63 -14.12
CA SER A 90 10.53 14.67 -13.72
C SER A 90 11.24 13.30 -13.74
N TRP A 91 10.52 12.20 -13.47
CA TRP A 91 11.09 10.84 -13.42
C TRP A 91 10.87 10.05 -14.72
N GLY A 92 9.96 10.52 -15.59
CA GLY A 92 9.63 9.88 -16.86
C GLY A 92 8.79 8.62 -16.71
N ALA A 93 9.04 7.62 -17.57
CA ALA A 93 8.25 6.39 -17.59
C ALA A 93 8.38 5.59 -16.29
N ARG A 94 7.28 4.94 -15.92
CA ARG A 94 7.13 4.19 -14.67
C ARG A 94 7.92 2.86 -14.72
N PRO A 95 8.46 2.39 -13.59
CA PRO A 95 9.05 1.05 -13.52
C PRO A 95 8.00 -0.01 -13.87
N TRP A 96 8.43 -1.09 -14.54
CA TRP A 96 7.57 -2.20 -14.94
C TRP A 96 6.34 -1.80 -15.78
N GLY A 97 6.38 -0.64 -16.44
CA GLY A 97 5.21 -0.08 -17.13
C GLY A 97 4.01 0.13 -16.21
N GLY A 98 4.23 0.30 -14.90
CA GLY A 98 3.20 0.46 -13.88
C GLY A 98 2.39 -0.80 -13.52
N ALA A 99 2.76 -1.98 -14.04
CA ALA A 99 2.09 -3.25 -13.71
C ALA A 99 2.29 -3.70 -12.25
N LYS A 100 3.40 -3.29 -11.64
CA LYS A 100 3.79 -3.65 -10.27
C LYS A 100 3.42 -2.58 -9.24
N GLU A 101 2.94 -1.41 -9.66
CA GLU A 101 2.39 -0.42 -8.73
C GLU A 101 0.88 -0.57 -8.57
N GLY A 102 0.36 -0.05 -7.46
CA GLY A 102 -1.06 0.07 -7.18
C GLY A 102 -1.51 1.52 -7.04
N GLY A 103 -2.80 1.72 -6.79
CA GLY A 103 -3.32 3.00 -6.37
C GLY A 103 -2.82 3.36 -4.98
N THR A 104 -2.85 4.64 -4.61
CA THR A 104 -2.53 5.06 -3.24
C THR A 104 -3.36 4.26 -2.24
N GLY A 105 -2.72 3.77 -1.18
CA GLY A 105 -3.32 2.85 -0.22
C GLY A 105 -3.11 1.39 -0.65
N VAL A 106 -4.19 0.60 -0.62
CA VAL A 106 -4.14 -0.82 -0.97
C VAL A 106 -5.06 -1.14 -2.14
N GLU A 107 -4.54 -1.93 -3.08
CA GLU A 107 -5.26 -2.45 -4.24
C GLU A 107 -5.03 -3.96 -4.33
N LEU A 108 -6.10 -4.70 -4.54
CA LEU A 108 -6.10 -6.16 -4.57
C LEU A 108 -6.99 -6.64 -5.70
N TRP A 109 -6.49 -7.55 -6.52
CA TRP A 109 -7.31 -8.29 -7.45
C TRP A 109 -6.85 -9.74 -7.56
N ALA A 110 -7.81 -10.61 -7.85
CA ALA A 110 -7.57 -12.05 -7.88
C ALA A 110 -8.52 -12.76 -8.84
N TRP A 111 -8.03 -13.87 -9.40
CA TRP A 111 -8.85 -14.83 -10.14
C TRP A 111 -9.15 -16.01 -9.23
N VAL A 112 -10.43 -16.14 -8.92
CA VAL A 112 -10.95 -17.14 -8.01
C VAL A 112 -11.76 -18.14 -8.80
N GLU A 113 -11.35 -19.41 -8.72
CA GLU A 113 -12.14 -20.51 -9.26
C GLU A 113 -13.39 -20.68 -8.39
N ALA A 114 -14.59 -20.84 -8.95
CA ALA A 114 -15.82 -21.19 -8.22
C ALA A 114 -16.99 -21.51 -9.16
N ASP A 115 -17.82 -22.49 -8.82
CA ASP A 115 -18.97 -22.92 -9.64
C ASP A 115 -20.06 -21.84 -9.86
N SER A 116 -20.02 -20.74 -9.10
CA SER A 116 -20.99 -19.64 -9.23
C SER A 116 -20.43 -18.29 -8.76
N ASP A 117 -21.08 -17.23 -9.22
CA ASP A 117 -20.77 -15.85 -8.85
C ASP A 117 -20.87 -15.56 -7.33
N ALA A 118 -21.82 -16.19 -6.65
CA ALA A 118 -21.97 -16.07 -5.20
C ALA A 118 -20.86 -16.86 -4.47
N GLY A 119 -20.50 -18.04 -5.00
CA GLY A 119 -19.40 -18.85 -4.50
C GLY A 119 -18.06 -18.15 -4.62
N SER A 120 -17.80 -17.47 -5.75
CA SER A 120 -16.57 -16.70 -5.95
C SER A 120 -16.48 -15.52 -4.98
N PHE A 121 -17.58 -14.82 -4.70
CA PHE A 121 -17.60 -13.74 -3.72
C PHE A 121 -17.35 -14.25 -2.28
N ALA A 122 -17.89 -15.40 -1.89
CA ALA A 122 -17.61 -15.99 -0.57
C ALA A 122 -16.13 -16.37 -0.40
N ARG A 123 -15.51 -16.93 -1.45
CA ARG A 123 -14.08 -17.24 -1.50
C ARG A 123 -13.23 -15.96 -1.46
N TRP A 124 -13.64 -14.92 -2.17
CA TRP A 124 -13.02 -13.58 -2.12
C TRP A 124 -13.05 -12.97 -0.71
N VAL A 125 -14.19 -13.02 -0.02
CA VAL A 125 -14.27 -12.56 1.38
C VAL A 125 -13.34 -13.35 2.28
N THR A 126 -13.22 -14.67 2.06
CA THR A 126 -12.29 -15.53 2.80
C THR A 126 -10.83 -15.12 2.56
N LEU A 127 -10.47 -14.87 1.30
CA LEU A 127 -9.15 -14.38 0.90
C LEU A 127 -8.82 -13.05 1.58
N ASN A 128 -9.72 -12.06 1.50
CA ASN A 128 -9.52 -10.73 2.08
C ASN A 128 -9.29 -10.78 3.59
N ASN A 129 -10.08 -11.60 4.31
CA ASN A 129 -9.91 -11.77 5.76
C ASN A 129 -8.57 -12.43 6.12
N ALA A 130 -8.15 -13.43 5.35
CA ALA A 130 -6.88 -14.11 5.60
C ALA A 130 -5.67 -13.21 5.29
N LEU A 131 -5.70 -12.48 4.17
CA LEU A 131 -4.65 -11.52 3.81
C LEU A 131 -4.60 -10.33 4.77
N SER A 132 -5.75 -9.89 5.28
CA SER A 132 -5.84 -8.85 6.33
C SER A 132 -5.01 -9.24 7.56
N GLY A 133 -5.18 -10.47 8.04
CA GLY A 133 -4.39 -10.99 9.16
C GLY A 133 -2.90 -11.17 8.84
N LEU A 134 -2.56 -11.59 7.62
CA LEU A 134 -1.16 -11.80 7.21
C LEU A 134 -0.37 -10.49 7.11
N PHE A 135 -0.95 -9.46 6.49
CA PHE A 135 -0.28 -8.19 6.24
C PHE A 135 -0.57 -7.12 7.29
N CYS A 136 -1.38 -7.41 8.31
CA CYS A 136 -1.83 -6.43 9.31
C CYS A 136 -2.46 -5.19 8.64
N ALA A 137 -3.23 -5.42 7.58
CA ALA A 137 -3.88 -4.38 6.80
C ALA A 137 -5.40 -4.56 6.88
N SER A 138 -6.16 -3.47 6.71
CA SER A 138 -7.62 -3.47 6.83
C SER A 138 -8.36 -4.06 5.61
N LEU A 139 -7.75 -5.04 4.93
CA LEU A 139 -8.27 -5.71 3.73
C LEU A 139 -9.65 -6.35 3.96
N ASN A 140 -9.99 -6.71 5.20
CA ASN A 140 -11.31 -7.19 5.58
C ASN A 140 -12.43 -6.15 5.35
N PHE A 141 -12.11 -4.87 5.21
CA PHE A 141 -13.06 -3.82 4.82
C PHE A 141 -13.31 -3.73 3.31
N ILE A 142 -12.69 -4.59 2.50
CA ILE A 142 -13.09 -4.80 1.10
C ILE A 142 -14.35 -5.66 1.09
N ASP A 143 -15.47 -4.99 1.28
CA ASP A 143 -16.82 -5.55 1.26
C ASP A 143 -17.44 -5.49 -0.15
N SER A 144 -18.74 -5.79 -0.26
CA SER A 144 -19.45 -5.71 -1.54
C SER A 144 -19.56 -4.28 -2.10
N THR A 145 -19.42 -3.25 -1.25
CA THR A 145 -19.48 -1.85 -1.68
C THR A 145 -18.17 -1.40 -2.34
N ARG A 146 -17.05 -2.03 -1.98
CA ARG A 146 -15.71 -1.77 -2.53
C ARG A 146 -15.21 -2.84 -3.49
N THR A 147 -15.96 -3.92 -3.68
CA THR A 147 -15.64 -4.98 -4.63
C THR A 147 -16.26 -4.67 -5.99
N THR A 148 -15.43 -4.71 -7.02
CA THR A 148 -15.77 -4.54 -8.44
C THR A 148 -15.38 -5.78 -9.23
N ARG A 149 -15.90 -5.91 -10.45
CA ARG A 149 -15.55 -7.01 -11.36
C ARG A 149 -15.22 -6.45 -12.75
N PRO A 150 -14.00 -5.93 -12.93
CA PRO A 150 -13.54 -5.39 -14.21
C PRO A 150 -13.71 -6.41 -15.33
N ARG A 151 -14.08 -5.98 -16.54
CA ARG A 151 -14.26 -6.88 -17.69
C ARG A 151 -13.09 -6.83 -18.66
N MET A 152 -12.48 -5.66 -18.82
CA MET A 152 -11.46 -5.42 -19.85
C MET A 152 -10.12 -4.98 -19.24
N THR A 153 -10.16 -4.40 -18.04
CA THR A 153 -8.99 -3.73 -17.44
C THR A 153 -7.87 -4.70 -17.03
N PHE A 154 -8.21 -5.87 -16.50
CA PHE A 154 -7.24 -6.85 -16.06
C PHE A 154 -7.43 -8.15 -16.84
N GLU A 155 -6.33 -8.66 -17.37
CA GLU A 155 -6.27 -9.95 -18.04
C GLU A 155 -5.48 -10.93 -17.17
N PRO A 156 -5.83 -12.22 -17.19
CA PRO A 156 -5.07 -13.23 -16.46
C PRO A 156 -3.64 -13.26 -17.02
N SER A 157 -2.65 -13.13 -16.15
CA SER A 157 -1.23 -13.21 -16.50
C SER A 157 -0.71 -14.65 -16.54
N SER A 158 -1.54 -15.61 -16.11
CA SER A 158 -1.25 -17.04 -16.13
C SER A 158 -1.15 -17.59 -17.57
N ILE A 159 0.07 -17.94 -18.00
CA ILE A 159 0.37 -18.46 -19.35
C ILE A 159 -0.16 -19.89 -19.47
N GLY A 160 -0.88 -20.18 -20.56
CA GLY A 160 -1.38 -21.52 -20.89
C GLY A 160 -2.77 -21.87 -20.35
N PHE A 161 -3.38 -20.99 -19.55
CA PHE A 161 -4.74 -21.16 -19.06
C PHE A 161 -5.75 -20.37 -19.90
N ASN A 162 -6.62 -21.08 -20.61
CA ASN A 162 -7.79 -20.47 -21.23
C ASN A 162 -8.85 -20.23 -20.15
N ALA A 163 -8.95 -18.98 -19.68
CA ALA A 163 -9.97 -18.55 -18.72
C ALA A 163 -11.42 -18.81 -19.20
N SER A 164 -11.63 -19.08 -20.49
CA SER A 164 -12.94 -19.39 -21.07
C SER A 164 -13.45 -20.82 -20.76
N ASN A 165 -12.59 -21.73 -20.30
CA ASN A 165 -12.95 -23.14 -20.07
C ASN A 165 -13.14 -23.50 -18.59
N GLU A 166 -12.77 -22.60 -17.68
CA GLU A 166 -12.88 -22.80 -16.23
C GLU A 166 -13.78 -21.72 -15.62
N ASP A 167 -14.51 -22.08 -14.56
CA ASP A 167 -15.35 -21.17 -13.79
C ASP A 167 -14.48 -20.16 -12.97
N LEU A 168 -13.72 -19.32 -13.66
CA LEU A 168 -12.80 -18.33 -13.11
C LEU A 168 -13.45 -16.94 -13.06
N TYR A 169 -13.44 -16.34 -11.88
CA TYR A 169 -14.05 -15.03 -11.63
C TYR A 169 -12.97 -14.04 -11.20
N LEU A 170 -12.91 -12.91 -11.91
CA LEU A 170 -12.08 -11.77 -11.52
C LEU A 170 -12.83 -10.91 -10.48
N LEU A 171 -12.19 -10.68 -9.34
CA LEU A 171 -12.62 -9.72 -8.34
C LEU A 171 -11.51 -8.72 -8.07
N HIS A 172 -11.89 -7.45 -7.92
CA HIS A 172 -10.97 -6.34 -7.66
C HIS A 172 -11.54 -5.46 -6.55
N GLY A 173 -10.70 -5.04 -5.61
CA GLY A 173 -11.07 -4.13 -4.53
C GLY A 173 -9.94 -3.17 -4.16
N THR A 174 -10.32 -1.99 -3.69
CA THR A 174 -9.38 -0.93 -3.31
C THR A 174 -9.74 -0.30 -1.98
N LEU A 175 -8.72 0.10 -1.24
CA LEU A 175 -8.79 0.82 0.02
C LEU A 175 -7.86 2.03 -0.05
N PRO A 176 -8.31 3.16 -0.65
CA PRO A 176 -7.46 4.32 -0.87
C PRO A 176 -7.03 5.03 0.43
N ARG A 177 -7.75 4.79 1.54
CA ARG A 177 -7.47 5.35 2.87
C ARG A 177 -6.53 4.48 3.71
N GLU A 178 -6.24 3.25 3.27
CA GLU A 178 -5.36 2.37 4.04
C GLU A 178 -3.96 2.97 4.08
N VAL A 179 -3.44 3.17 5.30
CA VAL A 179 -2.09 3.69 5.48
C VAL A 179 -1.12 2.53 5.35
N VAL A 180 -0.14 2.65 4.45
CA VAL A 180 0.93 1.65 4.35
C VAL A 180 1.99 1.98 5.39
N CYS A 181 2.26 1.02 6.28
CA CYS A 181 3.13 1.19 7.45
C CYS A 181 4.23 0.13 7.52
N THR A 182 5.17 0.31 8.45
CA THR A 182 6.27 -0.64 8.73
C THR A 182 5.80 -2.06 9.09
N GLU A 183 4.58 -2.15 9.62
CA GLU A 183 3.87 -3.36 9.96
C GLU A 183 3.48 -4.19 8.74
N ASN A 184 3.39 -3.59 7.54
CA ASN A 184 3.18 -4.31 6.28
C ASN A 184 4.50 -4.85 5.70
N LEU A 185 5.61 -4.14 5.90
CA LEU A 185 6.94 -4.56 5.42
C LEU A 185 7.45 -5.81 6.16
N THR A 186 7.20 -5.90 7.47
CA THR A 186 7.65 -7.05 8.27
C THR A 186 7.11 -8.40 7.77
N PRO A 187 5.80 -8.59 7.55
CA PRO A 187 5.27 -9.82 6.95
C PRO A 187 5.73 -10.00 5.50
N PHE A 188 5.87 -8.93 4.72
CA PHE A 188 6.43 -9.00 3.36
C PHE A 188 7.83 -9.63 3.34
N LEU A 189 8.73 -9.18 4.22
CA LEU A 189 10.07 -9.75 4.34
C LEU A 189 10.04 -11.19 4.86
N LYS A 190 9.12 -11.54 5.75
CA LYS A 190 8.98 -12.92 6.28
C LYS A 190 8.59 -13.95 5.22
N LEU A 191 8.03 -13.51 4.09
CA LEU A 191 7.70 -14.37 2.95
C LEU A 191 8.93 -14.77 2.13
N LEU A 192 10.01 -13.99 2.19
CA LEU A 192 11.26 -14.26 1.50
C LEU A 192 12.08 -15.36 2.22
N PRO A 193 12.82 -16.23 1.49
CA PRO A 193 13.63 -17.29 2.08
C PRO A 193 14.61 -16.81 3.16
N CYS A 194 15.35 -15.73 2.89
CA CYS A 194 16.33 -15.16 3.83
C CYS A 194 15.75 -14.14 4.82
N LYS A 195 14.43 -13.88 4.79
CA LYS A 195 13.72 -13.02 5.76
C LYS A 195 14.31 -11.61 5.95
N GLY A 196 14.95 -11.05 4.92
CA GLY A 196 15.62 -9.76 4.98
C GLY A 196 16.96 -9.72 5.74
N LYS A 197 17.60 -10.88 5.98
CA LYS A 197 18.90 -10.95 6.69
C LYS A 197 20.12 -11.02 5.78
N ALA A 198 19.94 -11.51 4.56
CA ALA A 198 21.00 -11.69 3.57
C ALA A 198 20.49 -11.31 2.18
N GLY A 199 21.39 -11.13 1.22
CA GLY A 199 21.05 -10.72 -0.14
C GLY A 199 20.53 -9.28 -0.19
N ILE A 200 19.91 -8.90 -1.31
CA ILE A 200 19.46 -7.51 -1.53
C ILE A 200 18.35 -7.12 -0.55
N ALA A 201 17.58 -8.11 -0.05
CA ALA A 201 16.53 -7.90 0.95
C ALA A 201 17.06 -7.31 2.26
N SER A 202 18.36 -7.44 2.54
CA SER A 202 19.01 -6.82 3.70
C SER A 202 18.98 -5.29 3.68
N LEU A 203 18.80 -4.66 2.51
CA LEU A 203 18.70 -3.19 2.39
C LEU A 203 17.33 -2.65 2.80
N LEU A 204 16.29 -3.48 2.80
CA LEU A 204 14.93 -3.05 3.10
C LEU A 204 14.80 -2.71 4.60
N ASP A 205 14.72 -1.42 4.90
CA ASP A 205 14.49 -0.85 6.23
C ASP A 205 13.21 -0.01 6.20
N GLY A 206 12.34 -0.17 7.20
CA GLY A 206 11.10 0.58 7.28
C GLY A 206 11.31 2.10 7.27
N HIS A 207 12.30 2.62 7.98
CA HIS A 207 12.53 4.07 8.03
C HIS A 207 12.96 4.62 6.66
N LYS A 208 13.73 3.85 5.89
CA LYS A 208 14.17 4.27 4.54
C LYS A 208 13.05 4.17 3.53
N LEU A 209 12.32 3.04 3.55
CA LEU A 209 11.23 2.77 2.62
C LEU A 209 10.09 3.78 2.78
N PHE A 210 9.67 4.07 4.02
CA PHE A 210 8.54 4.96 4.30
C PHE A 210 8.90 6.45 4.34
N ASP A 211 10.20 6.80 4.27
CA ASP A 211 10.69 8.18 4.08
C ASP A 211 10.94 8.51 2.58
N ALA A 212 10.79 7.52 1.70
CA ALA A 212 10.88 7.69 0.25
C ALA A 212 9.79 8.65 -0.27
N SER A 213 10.10 9.39 -1.35
CA SER A 213 9.14 10.32 -1.98
C SER A 213 7.97 9.59 -2.63
N TRP A 214 8.22 8.36 -3.09
CA TRP A 214 7.21 7.42 -3.59
C TRP A 214 7.69 6.00 -3.30
N GLN A 215 6.75 5.10 -3.00
CA GLN A 215 7.05 3.69 -2.85
C GLN A 215 5.86 2.80 -3.24
N SER A 216 6.17 1.59 -3.69
CA SER A 216 5.21 0.55 -3.97
C SER A 216 5.76 -0.81 -3.57
N MET A 217 4.99 -1.58 -2.78
CA MET A 217 5.24 -3.00 -2.54
C MET A 217 4.19 -3.83 -3.28
N ALA A 218 4.64 -4.84 -4.00
CA ALA A 218 3.78 -5.70 -4.80
C ALA A 218 4.03 -7.17 -4.48
N ILE A 219 2.96 -7.96 -4.50
CA ILE A 219 3.02 -9.42 -4.47
C ILE A 219 2.15 -9.93 -5.60
N ASP A 220 2.76 -10.72 -6.47
CA ASP A 220 2.11 -11.41 -7.57
C ASP A 220 2.29 -12.91 -7.40
N VAL A 221 1.19 -13.65 -7.51
CA VAL A 221 1.22 -15.10 -7.57
C VAL A 221 0.45 -15.52 -8.80
N ARG A 222 1.10 -16.28 -9.69
CA ARG A 222 0.52 -16.76 -10.94
C ARG A 222 0.95 -18.19 -11.23
N SER A 223 0.15 -18.89 -12.01
CA SER A 223 0.51 -20.21 -12.55
C SER A 223 1.05 -20.07 -13.97
N VAL A 224 2.22 -20.65 -14.23
CA VAL A 224 2.86 -20.66 -15.55
C VAL A 224 2.88 -22.10 -16.05
N CYS A 225 2.07 -22.37 -17.07
CA CYS A 225 2.05 -23.64 -17.79
C CYS A 225 2.67 -23.44 -19.18
N PRO A 226 3.87 -23.99 -19.43
CA PRO A 226 4.51 -23.85 -20.74
C PRO A 226 3.70 -24.55 -21.83
N SER A 227 3.68 -23.95 -23.03
CA SER A 227 2.97 -24.49 -24.21
C SER A 227 3.48 -25.85 -24.67
N ASP A 228 4.71 -26.21 -24.27
CA ASP A 228 5.39 -27.45 -24.65
C ASP A 228 4.86 -28.69 -23.91
N GLY A 229 3.84 -28.53 -23.05
CA GLY A 229 3.25 -29.62 -22.27
C GLY A 229 4.10 -30.08 -21.08
N SER A 230 5.16 -29.34 -20.75
CA SER A 230 5.93 -29.54 -19.52
C SER A 230 5.09 -29.21 -18.28
N GLU A 231 5.51 -29.70 -17.11
CA GLU A 231 4.78 -29.48 -15.86
C GLU A 231 4.56 -27.98 -15.58
N CYS A 232 3.34 -27.64 -15.18
CA CYS A 232 3.01 -26.30 -14.72
C CYS A 232 3.80 -25.97 -13.45
N SER A 233 4.19 -24.70 -13.33
CA SER A 233 4.81 -24.17 -12.13
C SER A 233 3.95 -23.05 -11.55
N ILE A 234 4.01 -22.88 -10.24
CA ILE A 234 3.53 -21.69 -9.56
C ILE A 234 4.70 -20.75 -9.34
N GLU A 235 4.50 -19.49 -9.69
CA GLU A 235 5.48 -18.43 -9.56
C GLU A 235 4.95 -17.37 -8.61
N MET A 236 5.78 -16.98 -7.65
CA MET A 236 5.53 -15.87 -6.76
C MET A 236 6.62 -14.83 -6.94
N GLU A 237 6.20 -13.62 -7.27
CA GLU A 237 7.06 -12.46 -7.47
C GLU A 237 6.72 -11.39 -6.43
N GLN A 238 7.72 -10.90 -5.73
CA GLN A 238 7.59 -9.82 -4.78
C GLN A 238 8.43 -8.65 -5.28
N THR A 239 7.84 -7.46 -5.40
CA THR A 239 8.58 -6.26 -5.80
C THR A 239 8.48 -5.17 -4.76
N VAL A 240 9.54 -4.38 -4.62
CA VAL A 240 9.55 -3.15 -3.84
C VAL A 240 10.22 -2.08 -4.68
N ASP A 241 9.45 -1.10 -5.13
CA ASP A 241 9.96 0.05 -5.86
C ASP A 241 9.92 1.27 -4.94
N MET A 242 11.01 2.04 -4.88
CA MET A 242 11.05 3.28 -4.09
C MET A 242 11.89 4.35 -4.76
N VAL A 243 11.43 5.60 -4.68
CA VAL A 243 12.19 6.78 -5.12
C VAL A 243 12.74 7.49 -3.90
N LEU A 244 14.04 7.36 -3.72
CA LEU A 244 14.79 7.91 -2.61
C LEU A 244 15.35 9.28 -2.99
N ASP A 245 15.30 10.19 -2.03
CA ASP A 245 16.00 11.47 -2.08
C ASP A 245 17.38 11.29 -1.46
N ILE A 246 18.43 11.60 -2.22
CA ILE A 246 19.82 11.29 -1.86
C ILE A 246 20.24 12.06 -0.60
N GLU A 247 19.92 13.35 -0.49
CA GLU A 247 20.32 14.16 0.67
C GLU A 247 19.57 13.75 1.93
N ARG A 248 18.27 13.50 1.79
CA ARG A 248 17.43 13.01 2.90
C ARG A 248 17.86 11.61 3.35
N SER A 249 18.21 10.74 2.42
CA SER A 249 18.69 9.38 2.72
C SER A 249 20.04 9.40 3.44
N LYS A 250 20.91 10.37 3.17
CA LYS A 250 22.23 10.50 3.84
C LYS A 250 22.17 10.94 5.31
N ARG A 251 20.99 11.31 5.83
CA ARG A 251 20.87 11.81 7.20
C ARG A 251 21.34 10.74 8.21
N PRO A 252 22.19 11.12 9.18
CA PRO A 252 22.70 10.19 10.17
C PRO A 252 21.57 9.65 11.05
N ARG A 253 21.63 8.36 11.39
CA ARG A 253 20.66 7.69 12.27
C ARG A 253 20.66 8.26 13.69
N ASP A 254 21.80 8.75 14.14
CA ASP A 254 22.00 9.23 15.51
C ASP A 254 21.38 10.62 15.78
N ASN A 255 20.72 11.22 14.78
CA ASN A 255 20.01 12.49 14.93
C ASN A 255 18.52 12.35 14.53
N PRO A 256 17.68 11.75 15.38
CA PRO A 256 16.29 11.43 15.05
C PRO A 256 15.39 12.66 14.88
N ILE A 257 15.83 13.82 15.38
CA ILE A 257 15.10 15.09 15.23
C ILE A 257 15.91 15.96 14.26
N PRO A 258 15.44 16.17 13.01
CA PRO A 258 16.11 17.05 12.06
C PRO A 258 16.23 18.44 12.68
N ARG A 259 17.47 18.88 12.91
CA ARG A 259 17.74 20.27 13.28
C ARG A 259 17.93 21.06 11.99
N PRO A 260 17.42 22.30 11.91
CA PRO A 260 17.75 23.18 10.80
C PRO A 260 19.26 23.28 10.65
N ILE A 261 19.72 23.22 9.40
CA ILE A 261 21.13 23.45 9.07
C ILE A 261 21.44 24.90 9.46
N PRO A 262 22.60 25.20 10.08
CA PRO A 262 23.05 26.58 10.31
C PRO A 262 23.02 27.40 9.02
N VAL A 263 22.83 28.72 9.13
CA VAL A 263 22.67 29.62 7.97
C VAL A 263 23.85 29.53 7.01
N GLU A 264 25.05 29.32 7.56
CA GLU A 264 26.31 29.18 6.81
C GLU A 264 26.38 27.88 6.00
N GLY A 265 25.57 26.88 6.34
CA GLY A 265 25.49 25.59 5.64
C GLY A 265 24.34 25.49 4.64
N LEU A 266 23.53 26.55 4.49
CA LEU A 266 22.44 26.59 3.52
C LEU A 266 23.00 26.77 2.11
N ARG A 267 22.55 25.93 1.18
CA ARG A 267 22.89 26.05 -0.25
C ARG A 267 21.91 26.99 -0.93
N CYS A 268 22.35 28.23 -1.13
CA CYS A 268 21.53 29.29 -1.70
C CYS A 268 21.90 29.57 -3.16
N ASP A 269 20.92 29.88 -3.98
CA ASP A 269 21.14 30.39 -5.33
C ASP A 269 21.64 31.83 -5.28
N GLU A 270 22.94 32.03 -5.49
CA GLU A 270 23.59 33.34 -5.51
C GLU A 270 23.17 34.21 -6.70
N SER A 271 22.50 33.64 -7.71
CA SER A 271 22.02 34.41 -8.87
C SER A 271 20.77 35.27 -8.58
N LYS A 272 20.08 35.03 -7.46
CA LYS A 272 18.86 35.75 -7.11
C LYS A 272 19.18 37.09 -6.44
N SER A 273 18.62 38.17 -6.99
CA SER A 273 18.82 39.55 -6.51
C SER A 273 18.28 39.84 -5.10
N TYR A 274 17.48 38.94 -4.54
CA TYR A 274 16.88 39.04 -3.20
C TYR A 274 17.57 38.16 -2.15
N LEU A 275 18.78 37.65 -2.44
CA LEU A 275 19.64 37.03 -1.43
C LEU A 275 20.02 38.09 -0.38
N GLN A 276 19.54 37.93 0.85
CA GLN A 276 19.82 38.83 1.99
C GLN A 276 20.36 38.02 3.17
N GLU A 277 21.00 38.68 4.14
CA GLU A 277 21.40 38.08 5.43
C GLU A 277 20.15 37.58 6.20
N GLY A 278 19.70 36.36 5.88
CA GLY A 278 18.49 35.73 6.45
C GLY A 278 17.47 35.21 5.42
N ALA A 279 17.66 35.48 4.13
CA ALA A 279 16.81 34.95 3.07
C ALA A 279 17.64 34.13 2.07
N CYS A 280 17.39 32.82 2.05
CA CYS A 280 18.04 31.87 1.16
C CYS A 280 17.01 31.26 0.21
N TYR A 281 17.17 31.49 -1.10
CA TYR A 281 16.46 30.72 -2.10
C TYR A 281 17.23 29.42 -2.34
N PRO A 282 16.62 28.23 -2.19
CA PRO A 282 17.32 26.97 -2.40
C PRO A 282 17.94 26.91 -3.80
N SER A 283 19.23 26.57 -3.90
CA SER A 283 19.85 26.30 -5.19
C SER A 283 19.30 25.00 -5.78
N ASP A 284 18.95 24.99 -7.05
CA ASP A 284 18.67 23.74 -7.76
C ASP A 284 19.91 22.84 -7.69
N VAL A 285 19.74 21.58 -7.29
CA VAL A 285 20.83 20.61 -7.23
C VAL A 285 21.22 20.25 -8.67
N SER A 286 22.04 21.09 -9.30
CA SER A 286 22.45 20.90 -10.70
C SER A 286 23.47 19.78 -10.87
N ASN A 287 24.19 19.43 -9.80
CA ASN A 287 25.27 18.46 -9.81
C ASN A 287 24.89 17.20 -9.03
N GLY A 288 25.18 16.04 -9.61
CA GLY A 288 24.94 14.76 -8.98
C GLY A 288 25.95 14.51 -7.87
N GLN A 289 25.45 14.25 -6.67
CA GLN A 289 26.30 13.95 -5.51
C GLN A 289 26.85 12.52 -5.61
N SER A 290 28.06 12.30 -5.08
CA SER A 290 28.56 10.94 -4.84
C SER A 290 27.79 10.29 -3.70
N TRP A 291 27.54 8.99 -3.77
CA TRP A 291 26.87 8.26 -2.69
C TRP A 291 27.28 6.78 -2.66
N THR A 292 27.06 6.15 -1.51
CA THR A 292 27.26 4.70 -1.29
C THR A 292 25.96 3.99 -0.95
N ILE A 293 25.90 2.67 -1.09
CA ILE A 293 24.72 1.89 -0.67
C ILE A 293 24.49 2.07 0.83
N ALA A 294 25.54 1.99 1.65
CA ALA A 294 25.40 2.20 3.10
C ALA A 294 24.90 3.60 3.47
N GLU A 295 25.27 4.64 2.74
CA GLU A 295 24.75 5.99 2.98
C GLU A 295 23.25 6.09 2.69
N ILE A 296 22.80 5.52 1.55
CA ILE A 296 21.42 5.59 1.12
C ILE A 296 20.51 4.71 1.99
N PHE A 297 20.86 3.43 2.12
CA PHE A 297 20.04 2.41 2.79
C PHE A 297 20.38 2.23 4.29
N GLY A 298 21.44 2.88 4.77
CA GLY A 298 21.89 2.82 6.17
C GLY A 298 22.75 1.57 6.51
N ARG A 299 23.04 0.71 5.53
CA ARG A 299 23.88 -0.50 5.66
C ARG A 299 24.28 -1.06 4.29
N PRO A 300 25.43 -1.77 4.19
CA PRO A 300 25.80 -2.51 2.98
C PRO A 300 24.96 -3.79 2.82
N ILE A 301 24.97 -4.35 1.60
CA ILE A 301 24.30 -5.63 1.29
C ILE A 301 25.03 -6.77 2.01
N GLN A 302 24.30 -7.64 2.69
CA GLN A 302 24.86 -8.75 3.48
C GLN A 302 24.93 -10.06 2.67
N GLY A 303 26.08 -10.35 2.05
CA GLY A 303 26.32 -11.60 1.30
C GLY A 303 25.26 -11.91 0.24
N SER A 304 25.19 -13.18 -0.20
CA SER A 304 24.14 -13.66 -1.10
C SER A 304 23.13 -14.56 -0.36
N CYS A 305 21.87 -14.49 -0.76
CA CYS A 305 20.84 -15.39 -0.24
C CYS A 305 20.96 -16.77 -0.93
N LEU A 306 20.86 -17.86 -0.15
CA LEU A 306 20.91 -19.25 -0.64
C LEU A 306 22.21 -19.66 -1.37
N ALA A 307 23.37 -19.14 -0.95
CA ALA A 307 24.70 -19.33 -1.55
C ALA A 307 25.22 -20.79 -1.71
N GLU A 308 24.53 -21.77 -1.13
CA GLU A 308 24.89 -23.21 -1.14
C GLU A 308 24.05 -24.06 -2.12
N ASP A 309 22.83 -23.61 -2.48
CA ASP A 309 21.87 -24.42 -3.24
C ASP A 309 21.94 -24.19 -4.77
N SER A 310 22.64 -23.15 -5.24
CA SER A 310 22.77 -22.85 -6.67
C SER A 310 23.87 -23.72 -7.31
N GLN A 311 23.51 -24.90 -7.83
CA GLN A 311 24.38 -25.67 -8.75
C GLN A 311 24.51 -25.00 -10.15
N GLY A 312 23.83 -23.86 -10.37
CA GLY A 312 23.87 -23.06 -11.59
C GLY A 312 25.00 -22.01 -11.61
N SER A 313 25.19 -21.39 -12.78
CA SER A 313 26.08 -20.24 -12.96
C SER A 313 25.69 -19.09 -12.03
N PRO A 314 26.66 -18.35 -11.44
CA PRO A 314 26.36 -17.19 -10.62
C PRO A 314 25.51 -16.19 -11.41
N THR A 315 24.33 -15.86 -10.88
CA THR A 315 23.43 -14.86 -11.44
C THR A 315 23.78 -13.48 -10.89
N ASP A 316 23.75 -12.49 -11.76
CA ASP A 316 23.89 -11.10 -11.34
C ASP A 316 22.65 -10.65 -10.55
N SER A 317 22.88 -10.06 -9.38
CA SER A 317 21.79 -9.68 -8.47
C SER A 317 21.61 -8.16 -8.36
N VAL A 318 22.64 -7.36 -8.66
CA VAL A 318 22.56 -5.90 -8.58
C VAL A 318 22.85 -5.30 -9.94
N TYR A 319 21.98 -4.42 -10.40
CA TYR A 319 22.07 -3.72 -11.67
C TYR A 319 22.04 -2.22 -11.41
N ILE A 320 22.83 -1.46 -12.16
CA ILE A 320 22.80 -0.01 -12.12
C ILE A 320 22.78 0.57 -13.53
N HIS A 321 21.84 1.48 -13.76
CA HIS A 321 21.64 2.17 -15.04
C HIS A 321 22.47 3.45 -15.10
N VAL A 322 23.78 3.28 -15.31
CA VAL A 322 24.71 4.38 -15.54
C VAL A 322 25.63 4.09 -16.73
N PRO A 323 26.08 5.13 -17.46
CA PRO A 323 27.05 4.96 -18.54
C PRO A 323 28.34 4.26 -18.08
N ASN A 324 28.93 3.46 -18.96
CA ASN A 324 30.17 2.71 -18.69
C ASN A 324 31.40 3.60 -18.47
N GLU A 325 31.31 4.88 -18.86
CA GLU A 325 32.33 5.91 -18.69
C GLU A 325 32.35 6.50 -17.28
N ARG A 326 31.22 6.42 -16.54
CA ARG A 326 31.12 6.99 -15.20
C ARG A 326 32.03 6.26 -14.22
N GLU A 327 32.83 6.98 -13.44
CA GLU A 327 33.70 6.34 -12.45
C GLU A 327 32.88 5.70 -11.32
N MET A 328 33.26 4.48 -10.93
CA MET A 328 32.62 3.72 -9.88
C MET A 328 33.65 2.83 -9.20
N TYR A 329 33.50 2.65 -7.90
CA TYR A 329 34.34 1.74 -7.11
C TYR A 329 33.47 0.70 -6.41
N ILE A 330 33.93 -0.55 -6.40
CA ILE A 330 33.30 -1.65 -5.66
C ILE A 330 34.30 -2.21 -4.66
N TYR A 331 33.82 -2.61 -3.48
CA TYR A 331 34.67 -3.22 -2.46
C TYR A 331 34.84 -4.73 -2.64
N ALA A 332 33.76 -5.42 -3.02
CA ALA A 332 33.72 -6.87 -3.23
C ALA A 332 32.72 -7.21 -4.34
N GLY A 333 32.89 -8.37 -5.00
CA GLY A 333 32.04 -8.83 -6.10
C GLY A 333 32.67 -8.68 -7.48
N THR A 334 31.97 -9.19 -8.51
CA THR A 334 32.41 -9.13 -9.91
C THR A 334 31.53 -8.17 -10.70
N GLU A 335 32.15 -7.22 -11.41
CA GLU A 335 31.48 -6.26 -12.30
C GLU A 335 31.38 -6.83 -13.72
N THR A 336 30.18 -6.81 -14.28
CA THR A 336 29.91 -7.09 -15.69
C THR A 336 29.33 -5.83 -16.33
N LYS A 337 29.98 -5.33 -17.39
CA LYS A 337 29.51 -4.16 -18.13
C LYS A 337 28.62 -4.61 -19.29
N HIS A 338 27.42 -4.05 -19.39
CA HIS A 338 26.51 -4.41 -20.46
C HIS A 338 27.02 -3.85 -21.81
N PRO A 339 26.90 -4.61 -22.92
CA PRO A 339 27.37 -4.18 -24.25
C PRO A 339 26.72 -2.88 -24.76
N SER A 340 25.54 -2.53 -24.27
CA SER A 340 24.84 -1.28 -24.65
C SER A 340 25.54 -0.01 -24.16
N GLY A 341 26.52 -0.11 -23.26
CA GLY A 341 27.18 1.06 -22.68
C GLY A 341 26.41 1.77 -21.58
N THR A 342 25.17 1.35 -21.29
CA THR A 342 24.22 2.11 -20.45
C THR A 342 23.93 1.49 -19.08
N SER A 343 24.44 0.30 -18.81
CA SER A 343 24.21 -0.39 -17.54
C SER A 343 25.33 -1.34 -17.17
N ARG A 344 25.39 -1.63 -15.87
CA ARG A 344 26.36 -2.56 -15.27
C ARG A 344 25.64 -3.47 -14.31
N SER A 345 26.16 -4.68 -14.15
CA SER A 345 25.63 -5.69 -13.26
C SER A 345 26.73 -6.24 -12.35
N PHE A 346 26.32 -6.70 -11.17
CA PHE A 346 27.22 -7.19 -10.14
C PHE A 346 26.69 -8.51 -9.56
N THR A 347 27.61 -9.45 -9.42
CA THR A 347 27.39 -10.68 -8.68
C THR A 347 27.75 -10.47 -7.20
N LEU A 348 26.85 -10.83 -6.29
CA LEU A 348 27.08 -10.71 -4.86
C LEU A 348 28.08 -11.76 -4.35
N PRO A 349 29.03 -11.38 -3.47
CA PRO A 349 29.89 -12.33 -2.78
C PRO A 349 29.08 -13.19 -1.80
N LYS A 350 29.54 -14.42 -1.52
CA LYS A 350 28.78 -15.38 -0.70
C LYS A 350 28.54 -14.93 0.75
N SER A 351 29.57 -14.39 1.40
CA SER A 351 29.54 -14.08 2.84
C SER A 351 30.01 -12.65 3.19
N GLU A 352 30.73 -12.01 2.28
CA GLU A 352 31.25 -10.66 2.51
C GLU A 352 30.18 -9.59 2.24
N PRO A 353 30.25 -8.43 2.90
CA PRO A 353 29.35 -7.33 2.59
C PRO A 353 29.68 -6.75 1.21
N PHE A 354 28.66 -6.50 0.40
CA PHE A 354 28.79 -5.80 -0.87
C PHE A 354 28.49 -4.31 -0.69
N GLU A 355 29.41 -3.49 -1.19
CA GLU A 355 29.34 -2.04 -1.14
C GLU A 355 29.86 -1.45 -2.45
N MET A 356 29.21 -0.38 -2.91
CA MET A 356 29.59 0.33 -4.13
C MET A 356 29.53 1.84 -3.90
N VAL A 357 30.44 2.55 -4.56
CA VAL A 357 30.55 4.01 -4.51
C VAL A 357 30.31 4.55 -5.90
N LEU A 358 29.23 5.32 -6.04
CA LEU A 358 28.95 6.06 -7.26
C LEU A 358 29.55 7.46 -7.15
N SER A 359 30.44 7.81 -8.08
CA SER A 359 31.14 9.11 -8.09
C SER A 359 30.23 10.28 -8.46
N HIS A 360 30.68 11.49 -8.13
CA HIS A 360 30.02 12.74 -8.49
C HIS A 360 29.93 12.90 -10.01
N ILE A 361 28.86 13.54 -10.52
CA ILE A 361 28.76 13.93 -11.94
C ILE A 361 28.72 15.44 -12.03
N GLY A 362 29.46 15.99 -13.00
CA GLY A 362 29.23 17.32 -13.52
C GLY A 362 27.87 17.47 -14.24
N PRO A 363 27.50 18.69 -14.64
CA PRO A 363 26.14 19.06 -15.06
C PRO A 363 25.66 18.48 -16.42
N GLN A 364 26.43 17.61 -17.08
CA GLN A 364 26.24 17.28 -18.51
C GLN A 364 25.81 15.84 -18.83
N SER A 365 25.57 14.96 -17.85
CA SER A 365 25.24 13.54 -18.14
C SER A 365 24.02 12.98 -17.40
N PHE A 366 22.97 13.78 -17.21
CA PHE A 366 21.71 13.23 -16.71
C PHE A 366 20.93 12.62 -17.88
N ASN A 367 20.58 11.34 -17.71
CA ASN A 367 19.94 10.51 -18.72
C ASN A 367 18.68 11.20 -19.28
N ASN A 368 18.49 11.14 -20.60
CA ASN A 368 17.19 11.41 -21.21
C ASN A 368 16.21 10.33 -20.68
N HIS A 369 15.36 10.71 -19.73
CA HIS A 369 14.31 9.84 -19.24
C HIS A 369 13.41 9.40 -20.41
N SER A 370 12.97 8.15 -20.37
CA SER A 370 11.98 7.68 -21.33
C SER A 370 10.69 8.46 -21.13
N ILE A 371 10.15 8.99 -22.23
CA ILE A 371 8.89 9.74 -22.21
C ILE A 371 7.77 8.73 -21.88
N PRO A 372 6.91 9.01 -20.89
CA PRO A 372 5.80 8.13 -20.57
C PRO A 372 4.83 8.06 -21.76
N PRO A 373 4.18 6.90 -21.99
CA PRO A 373 3.28 6.72 -23.13
C PRO A 373 2.00 7.54 -23.06
N LEU A 374 1.57 7.97 -21.86
CA LEU A 374 0.39 8.78 -21.63
C LEU A 374 0.56 9.55 -20.30
N TYR A 375 0.26 10.84 -20.30
CA TYR A 375 0.09 11.61 -19.06
C TYR A 375 -1.39 11.61 -18.67
N ALA A 376 -1.67 11.35 -17.39
CA ALA A 376 -3.04 11.28 -16.89
C ALA A 376 -3.17 11.98 -15.54
N SER A 377 -4.05 12.97 -15.46
CA SER A 377 -4.38 13.65 -14.21
C SER A 377 -5.89 13.73 -14.02
N ARG A 378 -6.33 13.69 -12.76
CA ARG A 378 -7.74 13.66 -12.40
C ARG A 378 -7.98 14.64 -11.26
N SER A 379 -9.06 15.41 -11.33
CA SER A 379 -9.43 16.42 -10.35
C SER A 379 -10.95 16.55 -10.20
N PHE A 380 -11.40 17.12 -9.08
CA PHE A 380 -12.80 17.49 -8.91
C PHE A 380 -13.06 18.89 -9.49
N THR A 381 -14.24 19.07 -10.06
CA THR A 381 -14.77 20.35 -10.53
C THR A 381 -16.07 20.69 -9.80
N GLY A 382 -16.45 21.97 -9.85
CA GLY A 382 -17.66 22.48 -9.20
C GLY A 382 -17.45 22.87 -7.73
N HIS A 383 -18.51 23.38 -7.12
CA HIS A 383 -18.54 23.85 -5.73
C HIS A 383 -19.82 23.38 -5.04
N GLY A 384 -19.75 23.17 -3.71
CA GLY A 384 -20.90 22.80 -2.89
C GLY A 384 -20.86 21.38 -2.30
N GLN A 385 -21.90 21.05 -1.55
CA GLN A 385 -22.02 19.80 -0.79
C GLN A 385 -23.06 18.81 -1.37
N GLU A 386 -23.77 19.19 -2.43
CA GLU A 386 -24.78 18.34 -3.08
C GLU A 386 -24.26 17.74 -4.39
N ARG A 387 -23.73 18.58 -5.29
CA ARG A 387 -23.23 18.18 -6.61
C ARG A 387 -21.74 18.43 -6.74
N GLY A 388 -21.12 17.71 -7.67
CA GLY A 388 -19.75 17.94 -8.10
C GLY A 388 -19.55 17.42 -9.52
N GLY A 389 -18.39 17.69 -10.08
CA GLY A 389 -17.96 17.08 -11.33
C GLY A 389 -16.56 16.48 -11.18
N VAL A 390 -16.21 15.61 -12.11
CA VAL A 390 -14.86 15.08 -12.26
C VAL A 390 -14.34 15.53 -13.62
N GLN A 391 -13.08 15.95 -13.64
CA GLN A 391 -12.34 16.24 -14.85
C GLN A 391 -11.05 15.41 -14.87
N THR A 392 -10.88 14.64 -15.94
CA THR A 392 -9.67 13.88 -16.20
C THR A 392 -9.00 14.41 -17.47
N LEU A 393 -7.73 14.82 -17.36
CA LEU A 393 -6.89 15.23 -18.48
C LEU A 393 -6.03 14.05 -18.91
N LEU A 394 -6.07 13.71 -20.19
CA LEU A 394 -5.39 12.58 -20.80
C LEU A 394 -4.58 13.12 -21.99
N THR A 395 -3.26 13.17 -21.88
CA THR A 395 -2.37 13.76 -22.88
C THR A 395 -1.51 12.68 -23.53
N ASN A 396 -1.62 12.55 -24.85
CA ASN A 396 -0.76 11.69 -25.66
C ASN A 396 0.47 12.48 -26.14
N PRO A 397 1.68 12.19 -25.63
CA PRO A 397 2.90 12.88 -26.04
C PRO A 397 3.45 12.39 -27.39
N SER A 398 2.98 11.26 -27.92
CA SER A 398 3.41 10.76 -29.22
C SER A 398 2.97 11.71 -30.34
N THR A 399 3.88 12.12 -31.21
CA THR A 399 3.58 13.02 -32.34
C THR A 399 3.05 12.30 -33.58
N THR A 400 3.17 10.97 -33.62
CA THR A 400 2.92 10.18 -34.85
C THR A 400 1.77 9.19 -34.69
N SER A 401 1.61 8.59 -33.51
CA SER A 401 0.66 7.49 -33.30
C SER A 401 -0.50 7.87 -32.35
N PRO A 402 -1.74 7.49 -32.69
CA PRO A 402 -2.83 7.52 -31.71
C PRO A 402 -2.63 6.42 -30.67
N ILE A 403 -3.20 6.62 -29.49
CA ILE A 403 -3.15 5.65 -28.40
C ILE A 403 -4.57 5.22 -28.00
N SER A 404 -4.77 3.93 -27.84
CA SER A 404 -6.02 3.35 -27.35
C SER A 404 -5.79 2.74 -25.97
N PHE A 405 -6.72 2.96 -25.05
CA PHE A 405 -6.62 2.44 -23.70
C PHE A 405 -8.00 2.24 -23.07
N ILE A 406 -8.02 1.42 -22.03
CA ILE A 406 -9.18 1.20 -21.18
C ILE A 406 -9.03 2.10 -19.96
N TYR A 407 -10.01 2.97 -19.75
CA TYR A 407 -10.11 3.81 -18.56
C TYR A 407 -11.14 3.18 -17.60
N PHE A 408 -10.67 2.72 -16.44
CA PHE A 408 -11.47 2.07 -15.42
C PHE A 408 -11.58 2.91 -14.16
N GLU A 409 -12.80 3.13 -13.72
CA GLU A 409 -13.11 3.93 -12.55
C GLU A 409 -14.04 3.16 -11.61
N THR A 410 -13.62 3.08 -10.35
CA THR A 410 -14.40 2.53 -9.24
C THR A 410 -14.78 3.66 -8.30
N LEU A 411 -16.08 3.90 -8.14
CA LEU A 411 -16.61 5.00 -7.32
C LEU A 411 -17.43 4.45 -6.16
N PRO A 412 -17.33 5.05 -4.98
CA PRO A 412 -18.16 4.63 -3.84
C PRO A 412 -19.64 4.86 -4.14
N TRP A 413 -20.51 4.06 -3.52
CA TRP A 413 -21.96 4.12 -3.76
C TRP A 413 -22.60 5.48 -3.44
N PHE A 414 -21.96 6.27 -2.58
CA PHE A 414 -22.39 7.62 -2.21
C PHE A 414 -21.93 8.72 -3.19
N MET A 415 -21.18 8.36 -4.23
CA MET A 415 -20.84 9.22 -5.35
C MET A 415 -21.60 8.71 -6.58
N LYS A 416 -22.66 9.43 -6.97
CA LYS A 416 -23.62 8.97 -7.99
C LYS A 416 -23.39 9.70 -9.31
N PRO A 417 -22.64 9.13 -10.27
CA PRO A 417 -22.35 9.80 -11.53
C PRO A 417 -23.57 9.85 -12.45
N TYR A 418 -23.68 10.94 -13.19
CA TYR A 418 -24.66 11.14 -14.24
C TYR A 418 -24.08 10.75 -15.60
N LEU A 419 -24.33 9.53 -16.04
CA LEU A 419 -23.76 9.02 -17.29
C LEU A 419 -24.11 9.88 -18.52
N HIS A 420 -25.27 10.54 -18.53
CA HIS A 420 -25.67 11.45 -19.63
C HIS A 420 -24.83 12.73 -19.72
N THR A 421 -24.07 13.07 -18.67
CA THR A 421 -23.12 14.21 -18.65
C THR A 421 -21.71 13.80 -19.05
N LEU A 422 -21.46 12.50 -19.23
CA LEU A 422 -20.17 11.98 -19.65
C LEU A 422 -19.82 12.51 -21.05
N THR A 423 -18.79 13.33 -21.11
CA THR A 423 -18.34 13.99 -22.33
C THR A 423 -16.83 13.90 -22.45
N ALA A 424 -16.35 13.68 -23.66
CA ALA A 424 -14.93 13.74 -24.01
C ALA A 424 -14.75 14.78 -25.12
N HIS A 425 -13.79 15.68 -24.95
CA HIS A 425 -13.45 16.70 -25.94
C HIS A 425 -11.95 16.95 -25.96
N LEU A 426 -11.45 17.45 -27.09
CA LEU A 426 -10.04 17.85 -27.21
C LEU A 426 -9.84 19.20 -26.52
N SER A 427 -8.68 19.42 -25.92
CA SER A 427 -8.35 20.72 -25.31
C SER A 427 -8.39 21.89 -26.31
N SER A 428 -8.24 21.62 -27.61
CA SER A 428 -8.32 22.62 -28.69
C SER A 428 -9.75 22.96 -29.10
N SER A 429 -10.74 22.15 -28.75
CA SER A 429 -12.14 22.33 -29.15
C SER A 429 -13.07 22.03 -27.98
N SER A 430 -13.86 23.02 -27.54
CA SER A 430 -14.82 22.83 -26.45
C SER A 430 -16.04 21.98 -26.82
N THR A 431 -16.18 21.58 -28.09
CA THR A 431 -17.27 20.73 -28.56
C THR A 431 -17.00 19.27 -28.23
N PRO A 432 -17.95 18.55 -27.60
CA PRO A 432 -17.85 17.11 -27.36
C PRO A 432 -17.61 16.34 -28.66
N ASN A 433 -16.63 15.43 -28.65
CA ASN A 433 -16.37 14.55 -29.77
C ASN A 433 -16.74 13.10 -29.38
N PRO A 434 -17.90 12.60 -29.82
CA PRO A 434 -18.38 11.27 -29.42
C PRO A 434 -17.48 10.15 -29.96
N HIS A 435 -16.65 10.41 -30.98
CA HIS A 435 -15.76 9.39 -31.54
C HIS A 435 -14.55 9.05 -30.65
N LEU A 436 -14.28 9.84 -29.60
CA LEU A 436 -13.18 9.57 -28.66
C LEU A 436 -13.49 8.38 -27.76
N ILE A 437 -14.76 8.23 -27.32
CA ILE A 437 -15.23 7.10 -26.52
C ILE A 437 -15.80 6.07 -27.48
N LYS A 438 -15.15 4.91 -27.59
CA LYS A 438 -15.56 3.82 -28.49
C LYS A 438 -16.60 2.91 -27.85
N GLU A 439 -16.36 2.54 -26.60
CA GLU A 439 -17.22 1.64 -25.84
C GLU A 439 -17.36 2.11 -24.40
N THR A 440 -18.49 1.78 -23.79
CA THR A 440 -18.80 2.12 -22.41
C THR A 440 -19.44 0.93 -21.74
N PHE A 441 -18.80 0.43 -20.68
CA PHE A 441 -19.37 -0.53 -19.77
C PHE A 441 -19.65 0.17 -18.44
N TYR A 442 -20.91 0.17 -18.04
CA TYR A 442 -21.37 0.84 -16.83
C TYR A 442 -22.15 -0.11 -15.94
N ARG A 443 -21.75 -0.18 -14.68
CA ARG A 443 -22.47 -0.89 -13.62
C ARG A 443 -22.83 0.12 -12.53
N PRO A 444 -24.12 0.48 -12.37
CA PRO A 444 -24.54 1.52 -11.43
C PRO A 444 -24.33 1.11 -9.97
N ALA A 445 -24.12 2.10 -9.11
CA ALA A 445 -24.15 1.90 -7.66
C ALA A 445 -25.53 1.42 -7.18
N LEU A 446 -25.53 0.67 -6.08
CA LEU A 446 -26.69 0.36 -5.27
C LEU A 446 -26.40 0.82 -3.85
N ASP A 447 -27.26 1.70 -3.31
CA ASP A 447 -27.05 2.31 -2.00
C ASP A 447 -26.70 1.28 -0.93
N ARG A 448 -25.53 1.47 -0.29
CA ARG A 448 -24.97 0.61 0.78
C ARG A 448 -24.74 -0.85 0.41
N ARG A 449 -24.82 -1.21 -0.87
CA ARG A 449 -24.65 -2.59 -1.34
C ARG A 449 -23.51 -2.74 -2.34
N ARG A 450 -23.35 -1.78 -3.25
CA ARG A 450 -22.40 -1.86 -4.37
C ARG A 450 -21.98 -0.47 -4.84
N GLY A 451 -20.68 -0.27 -5.07
CA GLY A 451 -20.15 0.93 -5.74
C GLY A 451 -20.48 0.96 -7.25
N THR A 452 -20.12 2.07 -7.89
CA THR A 452 -20.21 2.21 -9.34
C THR A 452 -18.93 1.69 -9.99
N GLN A 453 -19.08 0.99 -11.10
CA GLN A 453 -17.98 0.60 -11.99
C GLN A 453 -18.22 1.20 -13.37
N LEU A 454 -17.23 1.90 -13.89
CA LEU A 454 -17.23 2.49 -15.22
C LEU A 454 -15.95 2.07 -15.95
N GLU A 455 -16.09 1.42 -17.11
CA GLU A 455 -14.98 1.11 -18.01
C GLU A 455 -15.27 1.75 -19.37
N LEU A 456 -14.32 2.54 -19.87
CA LEU A 456 -14.41 3.24 -21.15
C LEU A 456 -13.27 2.80 -22.05
N LEU A 457 -13.58 2.44 -23.29
CA LEU A 457 -12.56 2.28 -24.34
C LEU A 457 -12.37 3.63 -25.02
N ILE A 458 -11.20 4.25 -24.85
CA ILE A 458 -10.91 5.60 -25.35
C ILE A 458 -9.74 5.53 -26.34
N THR A 459 -9.86 6.27 -27.45
CA THR A 459 -8.76 6.46 -28.40
C THR A 459 -8.43 7.95 -28.51
N ILE A 460 -7.19 8.31 -28.20
CA ILE A 460 -6.69 9.69 -28.23
C ILE A 460 -5.76 9.86 -29.45
N PRO A 461 -5.98 10.90 -30.30
CA PRO A 461 -5.08 11.23 -31.40
C PRO A 461 -3.65 11.57 -30.95
N ALA A 462 -2.69 11.48 -31.88
CA ALA A 462 -1.32 11.94 -31.66
C ALA A 462 -1.26 13.42 -31.25
N ALA A 463 -0.31 13.78 -30.40
CA ALA A 463 0.01 15.14 -29.93
C ALA A 463 -1.23 15.91 -29.44
N SER A 464 -2.12 15.24 -28.72
CA SER A 464 -3.38 15.82 -28.29
C SER A 464 -3.68 15.55 -26.82
N THR A 465 -4.46 16.45 -26.22
CA THR A 465 -4.99 16.31 -24.86
C THR A 465 -6.50 16.19 -24.93
N VAL A 466 -7.04 15.10 -24.36
CA VAL A 466 -8.47 14.88 -24.20
C VAL A 466 -8.86 15.17 -22.76
N ILE A 467 -9.95 15.91 -22.61
CA ILE A 467 -10.58 16.24 -21.35
C ILE A 467 -11.86 15.38 -21.26
N LEU A 468 -11.87 14.47 -20.29
CA LEU A 468 -13.03 13.64 -19.95
C LEU A 468 -13.73 14.25 -18.73
N THR A 469 -15.02 14.54 -18.85
CA THR A 469 -15.81 15.16 -17.78
C THR A 469 -17.12 14.44 -17.55
N TYR A 470 -17.54 14.34 -16.29
CA TYR A 470 -18.89 13.94 -15.90
C TYR A 470 -19.28 14.56 -14.56
N ASP A 471 -20.57 14.78 -14.36
CA ASP A 471 -21.14 15.29 -13.11
C ASP A 471 -21.63 14.17 -12.21
N PHE A 472 -21.71 14.42 -10.91
CA PHE A 472 -22.20 13.47 -9.92
C PHE A 472 -22.88 14.16 -8.73
N ASP A 473 -23.74 13.40 -8.06
CA ASP A 473 -24.35 13.79 -6.79
C ASP A 473 -23.71 13.07 -5.60
N LYS A 474 -23.68 13.77 -4.47
CA LYS A 474 -23.22 13.28 -3.17
C LYS A 474 -24.41 12.76 -2.37
N ALA A 475 -24.39 11.48 -2.02
CA ALA A 475 -25.42 10.91 -1.17
C ALA A 475 -25.22 11.32 0.30
N ILE A 476 -26.32 11.55 1.02
CA ILE A 476 -26.30 11.80 2.46
C ILE A 476 -26.02 10.48 3.19
N LEU A 477 -24.98 10.50 4.02
CA LEU A 477 -24.60 9.38 4.87
C LEU A 477 -25.30 9.44 6.23
N ARG A 478 -25.46 8.27 6.85
CA ARG A 478 -25.88 8.17 8.25
C ARG A 478 -24.70 8.54 9.15
N TYR A 479 -24.97 9.02 10.36
CA TYR A 479 -23.91 9.40 11.30
C TYR A 479 -22.93 8.24 11.61
N THR A 480 -23.42 6.98 11.61
CA THR A 480 -22.61 5.76 11.82
C THR A 480 -21.73 5.38 10.63
N GLU A 481 -21.94 5.99 9.46
CA GLU A 481 -21.20 5.69 8.23
C GLU A 481 -19.97 6.58 8.07
N TYR A 482 -19.83 7.63 8.89
CA TYR A 482 -18.64 8.46 8.88
C TYR A 482 -17.49 7.78 9.61
N PRO A 483 -16.29 7.80 9.02
CA PRO A 483 -15.08 7.38 9.71
C PRO A 483 -14.73 8.37 10.84
N PRO A 484 -13.82 7.99 11.76
CA PRO A 484 -13.20 8.94 12.66
C PRO A 484 -12.60 10.11 11.87
N ASP A 485 -12.80 11.32 12.38
CA ASP A 485 -12.53 12.58 11.69
C ASP A 485 -13.29 12.73 10.36
N ALA A 486 -14.61 12.97 10.49
CA ALA A 486 -15.50 13.18 9.36
C ALA A 486 -15.18 14.44 8.52
N ASN A 487 -14.48 15.42 9.11
CA ASN A 487 -14.20 16.70 8.46
C ASN A 487 -13.14 16.59 7.35
N ARG A 488 -12.26 15.57 7.40
CA ARG A 488 -11.28 15.29 6.35
C ARG A 488 -11.94 14.93 5.01
N GLY A 489 -13.08 14.24 5.04
CA GLY A 489 -13.74 13.68 3.85
C GLY A 489 -13.32 12.24 3.53
N PHE A 490 -13.73 11.77 2.35
CA PHE A 490 -13.60 10.39 1.91
C PHE A 490 -12.65 10.26 0.72
N ASP A 491 -11.69 9.35 0.78
CA ASP A 491 -10.81 9.07 -0.35
C ASP A 491 -11.55 8.25 -1.42
N VAL A 492 -11.51 8.73 -2.66
CA VAL A 492 -12.01 8.06 -3.86
C VAL A 492 -10.83 7.42 -4.55
N ALA A 493 -10.96 6.15 -4.90
CA ALA A 493 -9.90 5.38 -5.52
C ALA A 493 -9.42 6.02 -6.83
N PRO A 494 -8.11 5.92 -7.14
CA PRO A 494 -7.57 6.21 -8.46
C PRO A 494 -8.34 5.51 -9.58
N ALA A 495 -8.47 6.18 -10.73
CA ALA A 495 -8.80 5.49 -11.97
C ALA A 495 -7.58 4.73 -12.48
N VAL A 496 -7.80 3.52 -12.98
CA VAL A 496 -6.79 2.63 -13.57
C VAL A 496 -6.91 2.73 -15.09
N ILE A 497 -5.80 2.98 -15.76
CA ILE A 497 -5.70 3.09 -17.21
C ILE A 497 -4.82 1.94 -17.69
N ARG A 498 -5.37 1.06 -18.53
CA ARG A 498 -4.60 0.02 -19.20
C ARG A 498 -4.39 0.41 -20.66
N LEU A 499 -3.14 0.55 -21.08
CA LEU A 499 -2.83 0.80 -22.48
C LEU A 499 -3.05 -0.48 -23.30
N LEU A 500 -3.62 -0.31 -24.48
CA LEU A 500 -3.78 -1.39 -25.44
C LEU A 500 -2.62 -1.34 -26.45
N PRO A 501 -2.08 -2.50 -26.86
CA PRO A 501 -1.13 -2.54 -27.96
C PRO A 501 -1.77 -1.94 -29.22
N PRO A 502 -0.99 -1.33 -30.12
CA PRO A 502 -1.49 -0.82 -31.38
C PRO A 502 -2.18 -1.94 -32.18
N PHE A 503 -3.32 -1.60 -32.79
CA PHE A 503 -4.11 -2.53 -33.61
C PHE A 503 -3.22 -3.14 -34.72
N GLY A 504 -2.95 -4.45 -34.65
CA GLY A 504 -2.19 -5.18 -35.66
C GLY A 504 -1.05 -6.04 -35.10
N ASP A 505 -0.53 -5.69 -33.93
CA ASP A 505 0.48 -6.49 -33.24
C ASP A 505 -0.23 -7.39 -32.22
N ALA A 506 -0.48 -8.64 -32.61
CA ALA A 506 -0.80 -9.67 -31.63
C ALA A 506 0.34 -9.69 -30.59
N PRO A 507 0.06 -9.86 -29.29
CA PRO A 507 1.14 -10.01 -28.32
C PRO A 507 1.97 -11.21 -28.74
N GLU A 508 3.18 -10.97 -29.26
CA GLU A 508 4.14 -12.04 -29.48
C GLU A 508 4.26 -12.79 -28.15
N GLN A 509 4.08 -14.11 -28.20
CA GLN A 509 4.20 -15.00 -27.06
C GLN A 509 5.59 -14.81 -26.43
N GLY A 510 5.69 -13.94 -25.42
CA GLY A 510 6.95 -13.74 -24.71
C GLY A 510 7.15 -12.44 -23.93
N SER A 511 6.87 -11.24 -24.46
CA SER A 511 7.78 -10.14 -24.08
C SER A 511 7.25 -8.71 -23.96
N GLN A 512 5.98 -8.45 -23.61
CA GLN A 512 5.64 -7.14 -23.06
C GLN A 512 4.52 -7.22 -22.02
N ALA A 513 4.89 -6.94 -20.77
CA ALA A 513 3.92 -6.80 -19.69
C ALA A 513 2.93 -5.66 -20.02
N PRO A 514 1.65 -5.82 -19.69
CA PRO A 514 0.66 -4.76 -19.88
C PRO A 514 1.07 -3.47 -19.17
N VAL A 515 0.91 -2.33 -19.85
CA VAL A 515 1.22 -1.02 -19.27
C VAL A 515 -0.01 -0.48 -18.55
N TYR A 516 0.16 -0.18 -17.27
CA TYR A 516 -0.85 0.37 -16.39
C TYR A 516 -0.43 1.76 -15.89
N ILE A 517 -1.39 2.67 -15.86
CA ILE A 517 -1.22 4.02 -15.31
C ILE A 517 -2.34 4.26 -14.33
N ARG A 518 -2.02 4.84 -13.18
CA ARG A 518 -3.01 5.22 -12.17
C ARG A 518 -3.02 6.72 -12.00
N THR A 519 -4.22 7.27 -11.97
CA THR A 519 -4.45 8.69 -11.67
C THR A 519 -4.28 8.98 -10.17
N SER A 520 -4.33 10.24 -9.76
CA SER A 520 -4.38 10.59 -8.35
C SER A 520 -5.69 10.15 -7.69
N SER A 521 -5.62 9.73 -6.42
CA SER A 521 -6.80 9.58 -5.58
C SER A 521 -7.41 10.97 -5.32
N LEU A 522 -8.74 11.03 -5.21
CA LEU A 522 -9.46 12.27 -4.95
C LEU A 522 -10.01 12.27 -3.53
N LEU A 523 -10.06 13.44 -2.91
CA LEU A 523 -10.65 13.62 -1.58
C LEU A 523 -12.05 14.23 -1.71
N LEU A 524 -13.08 13.44 -1.45
CA LEU A 524 -14.48 13.85 -1.57
C LEU A 524 -14.99 14.43 -0.23
N PRO A 525 -15.24 15.73 -0.13
CA PRO A 525 -15.95 16.30 1.01
C PRO A 525 -17.44 16.00 0.91
N LEU A 526 -17.98 15.44 1.99
CA LEU A 526 -19.42 15.21 2.20
C LEU A 526 -19.94 16.13 3.30
N PRO A 527 -21.23 16.51 3.29
CA PRO A 527 -21.82 17.32 4.35
C PRO A 527 -21.70 16.57 5.68
N THR A 528 -20.99 17.12 6.66
CA THR A 528 -20.83 16.50 7.97
C THR A 528 -22.06 16.79 8.84
N PRO A 529 -22.71 15.77 9.44
CA PRO A 529 -23.83 16.00 10.35
C PRO A 529 -23.35 16.59 11.68
N ASP A 530 -24.26 17.16 12.45
CA ASP A 530 -23.98 17.57 13.84
C ASP A 530 -23.75 16.33 14.71
N PHE A 531 -22.49 16.02 15.00
CA PHE A 531 -22.12 14.92 15.89
C PHE A 531 -22.44 15.20 17.35
N SER A 532 -22.65 16.46 17.76
CA SER A 532 -22.87 16.83 19.16
C SER A 532 -24.26 16.46 19.67
N MET A 533 -25.29 16.51 18.81
CA MET A 533 -26.67 16.23 19.20
C MET A 533 -26.85 14.81 19.79
N PRO A 534 -26.38 13.72 19.15
CA PRO A 534 -26.42 12.39 19.76
C PRO A 534 -25.68 12.30 21.11
N TYR A 535 -24.52 12.93 21.25
CA TYR A 535 -23.78 12.95 22.52
C TYR A 535 -24.56 13.65 23.62
N ASN A 536 -25.17 14.80 23.31
CA ASN A 536 -26.00 15.54 24.27
C ASN A 536 -27.19 14.67 24.75
N VAL A 537 -27.82 13.93 23.84
CA VAL A 537 -28.93 13.01 24.18
C VAL A 537 -28.43 11.83 25.03
N ILE A 538 -27.29 11.23 24.68
CA ILE A 538 -26.71 10.12 25.44
C ILE A 538 -26.32 10.59 26.85
N ILE A 539 -25.70 11.76 26.99
CA ILE A 539 -25.33 12.32 28.30
C ILE A 539 -26.58 12.60 29.14
N LEU A 540 -27.62 13.21 28.55
CA LEU A 540 -28.86 13.48 29.27
C LEU A 540 -29.55 12.19 29.74
N THR A 541 -29.73 11.22 28.84
CA THR A 541 -30.44 9.97 29.14
C THR A 541 -29.65 9.10 30.13
N SER A 542 -28.33 9.00 29.99
CA SER A 542 -27.47 8.29 30.95
C SER A 542 -27.47 8.95 32.32
N THR A 543 -27.48 10.29 32.40
CA THR A 543 -27.59 11.02 33.67
C THR A 543 -28.92 10.74 34.36
N VAL A 544 -30.04 10.77 33.62
CA VAL A 544 -31.36 10.44 34.16
C VAL A 544 -31.42 9.00 34.66
N MET A 545 -30.89 8.04 33.88
CA MET A 545 -30.83 6.63 34.28
C MET A 545 -29.94 6.41 35.51
N ALA A 546 -28.78 7.08 35.59
CA ALA A 546 -27.88 6.99 36.73
C ALA A 546 -28.53 7.55 38.00
N LEU A 547 -29.25 8.67 37.91
CA LEU A 547 -30.00 9.24 39.03
C LEU A 547 -31.15 8.33 39.47
N ALA A 548 -31.92 7.79 38.52
CA ALA A 548 -33.02 6.87 38.82
C ALA A 548 -32.50 5.58 39.49
N PHE A 549 -31.46 4.97 38.92
CA PHE A 549 -30.81 3.81 39.49
C PHE A 549 -30.24 4.11 40.87
N GLY A 550 -29.52 5.23 41.04
CA GLY A 550 -28.96 5.64 42.33
C GLY A 550 -30.03 5.86 43.39
N MET A 551 -31.16 6.45 43.03
CA MET A 551 -32.30 6.60 43.94
C MET A 551 -32.91 5.25 44.34
N ILE A 552 -33.18 4.37 43.38
CA ILE A 552 -33.76 3.03 43.64
C ILE A 552 -32.78 2.18 44.46
N PHE A 553 -31.50 2.17 44.08
CA PHE A 553 -30.46 1.43 44.79
C PHE A 553 -30.32 1.91 46.23
N ASN A 554 -30.29 3.24 46.45
CA ASN A 554 -30.28 3.81 47.79
C ASN A 554 -31.55 3.42 48.58
N LEU A 555 -32.73 3.42 47.97
CA LEU A 555 -33.95 3.00 48.66
C LEU A 555 -33.91 1.51 49.07
N LEU A 556 -33.35 0.65 48.24
CA LEU A 556 -33.29 -0.79 48.50
C LEU A 556 -32.18 -1.18 49.50
N VAL A 557 -31.03 -0.51 49.44
CA VAL A 557 -29.84 -0.90 50.20
C VAL A 557 -29.68 -0.08 51.48
N ARG A 558 -30.13 1.17 51.51
CA ARG A 558 -29.97 2.02 52.69
C ARG A 558 -30.99 1.61 53.75
N ARG A 559 -30.49 1.28 54.94
CA ARG A 559 -31.34 1.02 56.10
C ARG A 559 -31.92 2.34 56.60
N PHE A 560 -33.20 2.58 56.34
CA PHE A 560 -33.94 3.69 56.93
C PHE A 560 -34.28 3.33 58.38
N VAL A 561 -33.66 4.01 59.34
CA VAL A 561 -33.98 3.91 60.77
C VAL A 561 -35.11 4.89 61.04
N GLY A 562 -36.22 4.41 61.60
CA GLY A 562 -37.36 5.27 61.95
C GLY A 562 -36.98 6.25 63.06
N SER A 563 -37.66 7.41 63.13
CA SER A 563 -37.46 8.38 64.22
C SER A 563 -37.64 7.77 65.61
N ASP A 564 -38.38 6.66 65.69
CA ASP A 564 -38.76 5.96 66.92
C ASP A 564 -37.72 4.89 67.30
N GLU A 565 -36.88 4.46 66.35
CA GLU A 565 -35.73 3.58 66.55
C GLU A 565 -34.43 4.34 66.82
N VAL A 566 -34.41 5.65 66.56
CA VAL A 566 -33.44 6.53 67.21
C VAL A 566 -33.83 6.53 68.68
N GLU A 567 -33.21 5.62 69.45
CA GLU A 567 -33.37 5.50 70.90
C GLU A 567 -33.64 6.88 71.46
N GLY A 568 -34.87 7.04 71.98
CA GLY A 568 -35.39 8.31 72.44
C GLY A 568 -34.27 9.06 73.12
N TRP A 569 -34.01 10.27 72.62
CA TRP A 569 -33.10 11.21 73.23
C TRP A 569 -33.66 11.49 74.62
N ASP A 570 -33.37 10.59 75.56
CA ASP A 570 -34.05 10.48 76.82
C ASP A 570 -33.50 11.63 77.65
N ALA A 571 -34.18 12.77 77.52
CA ALA A 571 -33.87 13.98 78.23
C ALA A 571 -33.82 13.70 79.74
N ALA A 572 -34.49 12.65 80.24
CA ALA A 572 -34.36 12.20 81.62
C ALA A 572 -33.00 11.53 81.92
N ALA A 573 -32.47 10.68 81.02
CA ALA A 573 -31.15 10.05 81.17
C ALA A 573 -30.00 11.07 81.04
N LEU A 574 -30.10 12.04 80.11
CA LEU A 574 -29.13 13.12 79.98
C LEU A 574 -29.21 14.09 81.17
N LYS A 575 -30.41 14.48 81.61
CA LYS A 575 -30.62 15.35 82.79
C LYS A 575 -30.22 14.64 84.08
N GLY A 576 -30.38 13.32 84.16
CA GLY A 576 -29.85 12.48 85.24
C GLY A 576 -28.32 12.46 85.28
N ARG A 577 -27.65 12.24 84.13
CA ARG A 577 -26.18 12.30 84.01
C ARG A 577 -25.62 13.70 84.29
N VAL A 578 -26.28 14.75 83.80
CA VAL A 578 -25.86 16.15 84.03
C VAL A 578 -26.08 16.54 85.49
N ARG A 579 -27.22 16.21 86.10
CA ARG A 579 -27.51 16.50 87.52
C ARG A 579 -26.60 15.70 88.45
N GLY A 580 -26.29 14.45 88.10
CA GLY A 580 -25.29 13.64 88.80
C GLY A 580 -23.88 14.25 88.74
N ARG A 581 -23.45 14.73 87.56
CA ARG A 581 -22.18 15.46 87.41
C ARG A 581 -22.17 16.80 88.12
N LEU A 582 -23.28 17.54 88.14
CA LEU A 582 -23.42 18.81 88.87
C LEU A 582 -23.41 18.61 90.40
N MET A 583 -24.02 17.54 90.91
CA MET A 583 -23.93 17.18 92.34
C MET A 583 -22.52 16.69 92.72
N ALA A 584 -21.84 15.95 91.85
CA ALA A 584 -20.43 15.58 92.04
C ALA A 584 -19.49 16.79 92.03
N LEU A 585 -19.76 17.81 91.19
CA LEU A 585 -19.04 19.08 91.20
C LEU A 585 -19.37 19.94 92.42
N ARG A 586 -20.65 20.01 92.83
CA ARG A 586 -21.06 20.75 94.04
C ARG A 586 -20.51 20.14 95.33
N SER A 587 -20.43 18.81 95.42
CA SER A 587 -19.80 18.12 96.56
C SER A 587 -18.27 18.26 96.57
N ARG A 588 -17.62 18.43 95.39
CA ARG A 588 -16.20 18.80 95.29
C ARG A 588 -15.94 20.26 95.65
N PHE A 589 -16.84 21.19 95.30
CA PHE A 589 -16.70 22.62 95.65
C PHE A 589 -17.07 22.93 97.11
N MET A 590 -18.02 22.22 97.73
CA MET A 590 -18.32 22.40 99.17
C MET A 590 -17.29 21.73 100.11
N LYS A 591 -16.41 20.87 99.61
CA LYS A 591 -15.25 20.34 100.37
C LYS A 591 -13.98 21.20 100.22
N GLY A 592 -14.01 22.27 99.44
CA GLY A 592 -12.87 23.17 99.20
C GLY A 592 -12.84 24.44 100.08
N GLY A 593 -13.78 24.60 101.02
CA GLY A 593 -13.89 25.77 101.89
C GLY A 593 -13.77 25.44 103.38
N LYS A 594 -12.66 24.82 103.81
CA LYS A 594 -12.17 24.97 105.18
C LYS A 594 -10.68 25.26 105.15
N GLU A 595 -10.42 26.54 105.38
CA GLU A 595 -9.13 27.19 105.64
C GLU A 595 -8.21 26.38 106.56
N LYS A 596 -6.93 26.44 106.20
CA LYS A 596 -5.81 26.50 107.13
C LYS A 596 -6.02 27.67 108.11
N LYS A 597 -6.04 27.39 109.41
CA LYS A 597 -5.62 28.33 110.46
C LYS A 597 -4.57 27.63 111.32
N LEU A 598 -3.38 28.24 111.32
CA LEU A 598 -2.13 27.92 112.04
C LEU A 598 -1.57 26.51 111.88
#